data_AF-A0A314UJL3-F1
#
_entry.id   AF-A0A314UJL3-F1
#
_cell.length_a   1.000
_cell.length_b   1.000
_cell.length_c   1.000
_cell.angle_alpha   90.00
_cell.angle_beta   90.00
_cell.angle_gamma   90.00
#
_symmetry.space_group_name_H-M   'P 1'
#
loop_
_entity.id
_entity.type
_entity.pdbx_description
1 polymer ?
#
loop_
_entity_poly.entity_id
_entity_poly.type
_entity_poly.pdbx_seq_one_letter_code
_entity_poly.pdbx_strand_id
1 'polypeptide(L)'
;MADVVEEEEFNKMNARNIAMVFAPNMTQMSDPLTALMHAVQVMNLLKTLIMKTLREREENDETGGYSPMSSCSSDHQTDEDFDSQQEMDTRSELGDRHQTMMKMATPAAAVKMKMKMKSGR
;
A
#
# COMPACT_ATOMS: atom_id res chain seq x y z
N MET A 1 -20.49 -7.44 7.27
CA MET A 1 -20.47 -6.01 6.90
C MET A 1 -20.13 -5.84 5.44
N ALA A 2 -19.04 -6.45 4.97
CA ALA A 2 -18.70 -6.48 3.54
C ALA A 2 -19.85 -7.00 2.66
N ASP A 3 -20.58 -8.02 3.10
CA ASP A 3 -21.72 -8.60 2.35
C ASP A 3 -22.85 -7.59 2.10
N VAL A 4 -23.04 -6.61 2.99
CA VAL A 4 -24.02 -5.54 2.77
C VAL A 4 -23.52 -4.54 1.74
N VAL A 5 -22.21 -4.28 1.70
CA VAL A 5 -21.60 -3.36 0.74
C VAL A 5 -21.44 -3.98 -0.65
N GLU A 6 -21.24 -5.30 -0.72
CA GLU A 6 -21.23 -6.08 -1.97
C GLU A 6 -22.55 -5.89 -2.74
N GLU A 7 -23.66 -5.78 -2.02
CA GLU A 7 -25.00 -5.55 -2.57
C GLU A 7 -25.36 -4.04 -2.69
N GLU A 8 -24.37 -3.14 -2.74
CA GLU A 8 -24.57 -1.69 -2.79
C GLU A 8 -25.50 -1.27 -3.95
N GLU A 9 -25.46 -1.96 -5.08
CA GLU A 9 -26.33 -1.66 -6.22
C GLU A 9 -27.82 -1.76 -5.88
N PHE A 10 -28.20 -2.65 -4.95
CA PHE A 10 -29.59 -2.87 -4.55
C PHE A 10 -29.97 -2.11 -3.28
N ASN A 11 -29.07 -2.02 -2.31
CA ASN A 11 -29.38 -1.43 -1.00
C ASN A 11 -28.86 0.01 -0.81
N LYS A 12 -28.00 0.50 -1.70
CA LYS A 12 -27.40 1.85 -1.69
C LYS A 12 -26.51 2.16 -0.47
N MET A 13 -26.00 1.14 0.20
CA MET A 13 -25.12 1.25 1.35
C MET A 13 -23.66 0.98 0.98
N ASN A 14 -22.90 2.04 0.68
CA ASN A 14 -21.45 1.93 0.53
C ASN A 14 -20.72 1.71 1.87
N ALA A 15 -19.42 1.37 1.82
CA ALA A 15 -18.59 1.13 3.01
C ALA A 15 -18.55 2.31 3.98
N ARG A 16 -18.64 3.56 3.48
CA ARG A 16 -18.68 4.75 4.34
C ARG A 16 -19.98 4.79 5.14
N ASN A 17 -21.12 4.53 4.50
CA ASN A 17 -22.43 4.51 5.15
C ASN A 17 -22.48 3.43 6.24
N ILE A 18 -21.99 2.23 5.94
CA ILE A 18 -21.87 1.13 6.91
C ILE A 18 -20.96 1.56 8.07
N ALA A 19 -19.75 2.05 7.80
CA ALA A 19 -18.84 2.47 8.86
C ALA A 19 -19.45 3.57 9.77
N MET A 20 -20.16 4.54 9.20
CA MET A 20 -20.80 5.63 9.95
C MET A 20 -21.90 5.16 10.89
N VAL A 21 -22.73 4.18 10.48
CA VAL A 21 -23.85 3.71 11.33
C VAL A 21 -23.41 2.66 12.36
N PHE A 22 -22.32 1.94 12.09
CA PHE A 22 -21.83 0.90 12.99
C PHE A 22 -20.77 1.38 13.98
N ALA A 23 -19.90 2.34 13.60
CA ALA A 23 -18.83 2.79 14.48
C ALA A 23 -19.33 3.30 15.85
N PRO A 24 -20.38 4.14 15.95
CA PRO A 24 -20.88 4.61 17.24
C PRO A 24 -21.41 3.49 18.14
N ASN A 25 -22.00 2.45 17.55
CA ASN A 25 -22.57 1.32 18.28
C ASN A 25 -21.50 0.35 18.81
N MET A 26 -20.34 0.30 18.17
CA MET A 26 -19.21 -0.51 18.64
C MET A 26 -18.38 0.21 19.70
N THR A 27 -18.33 1.54 19.66
CA THR A 27 -17.62 2.35 20.66
C THR A 27 -18.53 2.65 21.84
N GLN A 28 -18.66 1.70 22.76
CA GLN A 28 -19.43 1.86 23.99
C GLN A 28 -18.62 2.64 25.04
N MET A 29 -18.67 3.97 24.96
CA MET A 29 -17.96 4.85 25.89
C MET A 29 -18.86 5.90 26.53
N SER A 30 -18.59 6.19 27.80
CA SER A 30 -19.38 7.10 28.62
C SER A 30 -19.02 8.58 28.40
N ASP A 31 -17.75 8.86 28.06
CA ASP A 31 -17.27 10.23 27.80
C ASP A 31 -17.50 10.62 26.33
N PRO A 32 -18.32 11.65 26.03
CA PRO A 32 -18.68 11.99 24.65
C PRO A 32 -17.49 12.40 23.78
N LEU A 33 -16.48 13.07 24.35
CA LEU A 33 -15.32 13.53 23.59
C LEU A 33 -14.42 12.37 23.18
N THR A 34 -14.11 11.49 24.12
CA THR A 34 -13.34 10.28 23.85
C THR A 34 -14.14 9.33 22.95
N ALA A 35 -15.47 9.26 23.13
CA ALA A 35 -16.36 8.43 22.30
C ALA A 35 -16.28 8.86 20.83
N LEU A 36 -16.30 10.17 20.58
CA LEU A 36 -16.15 10.71 19.23
C LEU A 36 -14.79 10.36 18.62
N MET A 37 -13.69 10.53 19.36
CA MET A 37 -12.35 10.19 18.88
C MET A 37 -12.24 8.71 18.49
N HIS A 38 -12.69 7.81 19.37
CA HIS A 38 -12.67 6.37 19.05
C HIS A 38 -13.65 6.00 17.95
N ALA A 39 -14.83 6.63 17.87
CA ALA A 39 -15.78 6.37 16.79
C ALA A 39 -15.18 6.70 15.42
N VAL A 40 -14.45 7.82 15.30
CA VAL A 40 -13.74 8.16 14.04
C VAL A 40 -12.67 7.12 13.70
N GLN A 41 -11.90 6.67 14.70
CA GLN A 41 -10.89 5.63 14.50
C GLN A 41 -11.52 4.32 14.03
N VAL A 42 -12.58 3.88 14.69
CA VAL A 42 -13.30 2.64 14.35
C VAL A 42 -13.98 2.76 12.99
N MET A 43 -14.53 3.92 12.63
CA MET A 43 -15.08 4.17 11.30
C MET A 43 -14.02 4.00 10.21
N ASN A 44 -12.84 4.60 10.38
CA ASN A 44 -11.73 4.47 9.43
C ASN A 44 -11.24 3.03 9.33
N LEU A 45 -11.10 2.36 10.47
CA LEU A 45 -10.75 0.94 10.52
C LEU A 45 -11.77 0.08 9.75
N LEU A 46 -13.06 0.25 10.02
CA LEU A 46 -14.12 -0.48 9.32
C LEU A 46 -14.09 -0.23 7.81
N LYS A 47 -13.98 1.02 7.38
CA LYS A 47 -13.92 1.37 5.96
C LYS A 47 -12.79 0.61 5.28
N THR A 48 -11.60 0.61 5.88
CA THR A 48 -10.43 -0.11 5.35
C THR A 48 -10.65 -1.62 5.33
N LEU A 49 -11.15 -2.22 6.41
CA LEU A 49 -11.37 -3.67 6.47
C LEU A 49 -12.42 -4.14 5.47
N ILE A 50 -13.53 -3.41 5.33
CA ILE A 50 -14.57 -3.70 4.35
C ILE A 50 -14.00 -3.66 2.93
N MET A 51 -13.30 -2.58 2.57
CA MET A 51 -12.70 -2.44 1.24
C MET A 51 -11.66 -3.51 0.94
N LYS A 52 -10.83 -3.86 1.94
CA LYS A 52 -9.86 -4.95 1.83
C LYS A 52 -10.56 -6.28 1.57
N THR A 53 -11.60 -6.61 2.33
CA THR A 53 -12.34 -7.87 2.16
C THR A 53 -13.03 -7.96 0.80
N LEU A 54 -13.61 -6.87 0.27
CA LEU A 54 -14.21 -6.88 -1.06
C LEU A 54 -13.16 -7.16 -2.15
N ARG A 55 -12.00 -6.51 -2.06
CA ARG A 55 -10.89 -6.76 -3.00
C ARG A 55 -10.39 -8.20 -2.94
N GLU A 56 -10.19 -8.75 -1.74
CA GLU A 56 -9.74 -10.14 -1.56
C GLU A 56 -10.74 -11.16 -2.15
N ARG A 57 -12.03 -10.84 -2.19
CA ARG A 57 -13.06 -11.68 -2.83
C ARG A 57 -12.99 -11.59 -4.34
N GLU A 58 -12.87 -10.38 -4.89
CA GLU A 58 -12.70 -10.16 -6.33
C GLU A 58 -11.45 -10.89 -6.87
N GLU A 59 -10.31 -10.79 -6.17
CA GLU A 59 -9.08 -11.50 -6.52
C GLU A 59 -9.22 -13.03 -6.46
N ASN A 60 -9.99 -13.56 -5.50
CA ASN A 60 -10.25 -15.00 -5.39
C ASN A 60 -11.21 -15.53 -6.46
N ASP A 61 -12.24 -14.75 -6.80
CA ASP A 61 -13.20 -15.10 -7.85
C ASP A 61 -12.55 -15.06 -9.24
N GLU A 62 -11.64 -14.10 -9.47
CA GLU A 62 -10.90 -13.96 -10.73
C GLU A 62 -9.76 -15.00 -10.86
N THR A 63 -9.15 -15.42 -9.75
CA THR A 63 -8.11 -16.47 -9.70
C THR A 63 -8.67 -17.89 -9.69
N GLY A 64 -10.00 -18.07 -9.52
CA GLY A 64 -10.66 -19.38 -9.53
C GLY A 64 -10.56 -20.18 -10.84
N GLY A 65 -10.09 -19.57 -11.93
CA GLY A 65 -9.85 -20.22 -13.23
C GLY A 65 -8.38 -20.52 -13.54
N TYR A 66 -7.41 -19.97 -12.81
CA TYR A 66 -6.00 -20.06 -13.15
C TYR A 66 -5.16 -20.21 -11.88
N SER A 67 -4.53 -21.37 -11.76
CA SER A 67 -3.60 -21.71 -10.67
C SER A 67 -2.63 -20.54 -10.36
N PRO A 68 -2.41 -20.15 -9.08
CA PRO A 68 -1.62 -18.97 -8.75
C PRO A 68 -0.14 -19.29 -8.95
N MET A 69 0.37 -19.06 -10.17
CA MET A 69 1.79 -18.94 -10.40
C MET A 69 2.18 -17.48 -10.59
N SER A 70 2.90 -16.99 -9.59
CA SER A 70 4.04 -16.08 -9.71
C SER A 70 3.81 -14.64 -10.21
N SER A 71 3.97 -13.73 -9.25
CA SER A 71 4.65 -12.42 -9.37
C SER A 71 3.99 -11.34 -10.23
N CYS A 72 3.48 -10.29 -9.59
CA CYS A 72 3.53 -8.92 -10.12
C CYS A 72 3.60 -7.89 -8.97
N SER A 73 4.80 -7.43 -8.66
CA SER A 73 5.00 -6.08 -8.15
C SER A 73 4.81 -5.10 -9.31
N SER A 74 3.88 -4.16 -9.22
CA SER A 74 3.96 -2.93 -10.00
C SER A 74 3.08 -1.83 -9.41
N ASP A 75 3.75 -0.73 -9.07
CA ASP A 75 3.17 0.58 -8.79
C ASP A 75 2.11 1.00 -9.81
N HIS A 76 0.96 1.46 -9.31
CA HIS A 76 0.14 2.44 -9.99
C HIS A 76 -0.05 3.65 -9.08
N GLN A 77 0.83 4.63 -9.28
CA GLN A 77 0.61 6.02 -8.92
C GLN A 77 -0.64 6.51 -9.65
N THR A 78 -1.68 6.85 -8.92
CA THR A 78 -2.65 7.85 -9.35
C THR A 78 -2.62 8.97 -8.32
N ASP A 79 -1.73 9.91 -8.64
CA ASP A 79 -1.83 11.35 -8.41
C ASP A 79 -3.20 11.83 -7.94
N GLU A 80 -3.34 12.13 -6.65
CA GLU A 80 -4.31 13.10 -6.12
C GLU A 80 -3.68 13.73 -4.87
N ASP A 81 -3.28 15.00 -5.00
CA ASP A 81 -2.62 15.82 -3.99
C ASP A 81 -3.30 15.80 -2.61
N PHE A 82 -2.54 15.51 -1.55
CA PHE A 82 -2.81 16.08 -0.23
C PHE A 82 -1.51 16.45 0.49
N ASP A 83 -1.15 17.72 0.35
CA ASP A 83 -0.15 18.41 1.17
C ASP A 83 -0.64 18.47 2.62
N SER A 84 0.14 17.90 3.55
CA SER A 84 0.46 18.48 4.86
C SER A 84 1.25 17.49 5.72
N GLN A 85 2.57 17.70 5.72
CA GLN A 85 3.48 17.69 6.87
C GLN A 85 3.08 16.84 8.09
N GLN A 86 3.85 15.80 8.37
CA GLN A 86 4.12 15.44 9.76
C GLN A 86 5.54 14.91 9.92
N GLU A 87 6.33 15.69 10.64
CA GLU A 87 7.69 15.41 11.11
C GLU A 87 7.75 14.03 11.76
N MET A 88 8.60 13.14 11.25
CA MET A 88 9.10 12.01 12.04
C MET A 88 10.41 12.43 12.70
N ASP A 89 10.31 12.69 14.00
CA ASP A 89 11.43 12.75 14.93
C ASP A 89 12.35 11.54 14.73
N THR A 90 13.51 11.76 14.12
CA THR A 90 14.54 10.72 13.99
C THR A 90 15.31 10.64 15.31
N ARG A 91 14.95 9.67 16.14
CA ARG A 91 15.82 9.20 17.22
C ARG A 91 15.78 7.69 17.34
N SER A 92 16.81 7.02 16.83
CA SER A 92 17.75 6.26 17.66
C SER A 92 18.87 5.69 16.80
N GLU A 93 20.10 6.00 17.17
CA GLU A 93 21.34 5.38 16.67
C GLU A 93 21.32 3.86 16.94
N LEU A 94 21.74 3.05 15.96
CA LEU A 94 22.63 1.90 16.15
C LEU A 94 22.91 1.20 14.80
N GLY A 95 24.18 1.07 14.40
CA GLY A 95 24.60 -0.03 13.53
C GLY A 95 25.38 0.29 12.25
N ASP A 96 26.26 1.29 12.24
CA ASP A 96 27.16 1.53 11.11
C ASP A 96 28.32 0.51 11.11
N ARG A 97 28.09 -0.67 10.53
CA ARG A 97 29.15 -1.67 10.29
C ARG A 97 28.84 -2.75 9.25
N HIS A 98 28.01 -2.45 8.25
CA HIS A 98 27.74 -3.45 7.20
C HIS A 98 27.65 -2.90 5.78
N GLN A 99 28.46 -1.88 5.47
CA GLN A 99 28.64 -1.37 4.11
C GLN A 99 30.11 -1.52 3.67
N THR A 100 30.61 -2.75 3.55
CA THR A 100 31.91 -3.03 2.92
C THR A 100 31.95 -4.31 2.08
N MET A 101 30.85 -5.05 1.90
CA MET A 101 30.87 -6.35 1.21
C MET A 101 30.24 -6.43 -0.19
N MET A 102 29.89 -5.31 -0.83
CA MET A 102 29.38 -5.33 -2.22
C MET A 102 30.40 -4.90 -3.27
N LYS A 103 31.69 -4.74 -2.88
CA LYS A 103 32.75 -4.27 -3.79
C LYS A 103 33.83 -5.31 -4.07
N MET A 104 33.47 -6.57 -4.33
CA MET A 104 34.38 -7.49 -5.03
C MET A 104 33.64 -8.69 -5.65
N ALA A 105 33.35 -8.58 -6.95
CA ALA A 105 33.15 -9.72 -7.86
C ALA A 105 33.45 -9.29 -9.31
N THR A 106 34.72 -9.47 -9.67
CA THR A 106 35.46 -9.46 -10.95
C THR A 106 34.84 -10.44 -12.01
N PRO A 107 35.29 -10.58 -13.30
CA PRO A 107 36.50 -10.02 -13.93
C PRO A 107 36.45 -9.59 -15.43
N ALA A 108 37.48 -8.79 -15.77
CA ALA A 108 38.36 -8.81 -16.95
C ALA A 108 37.87 -9.23 -18.36
N ALA A 109 37.98 -8.32 -19.35
CA ALA A 109 38.66 -8.58 -20.63
C ALA A 109 38.83 -7.30 -21.49
N ALA A 110 40.08 -6.97 -21.77
CA ALA A 110 40.59 -6.38 -23.02
C ALA A 110 39.83 -5.21 -23.70
N VAL A 111 40.21 -3.96 -23.38
CA VAL A 111 40.16 -2.87 -24.38
C VAL A 111 41.59 -2.48 -24.73
N LYS A 112 42.15 -3.20 -25.70
CA LYS A 112 43.36 -2.82 -26.42
C LYS A 112 43.12 -3.10 -27.90
N MET A 113 42.61 -2.15 -28.65
CA MET A 113 43.01 -1.90 -30.06
C MET A 113 42.16 -0.84 -30.75
N LYS A 114 42.86 -0.10 -31.63
CA LYS A 114 42.36 0.67 -32.78
C LYS A 114 41.84 2.08 -32.52
N MET A 115 42.82 2.89 -32.14
CA MET A 115 43.04 4.23 -32.68
C MET A 115 43.08 4.20 -34.23
N LYS A 116 42.51 5.26 -34.83
CA LYS A 116 42.72 5.77 -36.21
C LYS A 116 41.95 5.08 -37.36
N MET A 117 40.68 5.44 -37.52
CA MET A 117 40.02 5.49 -38.83
C MET A 117 40.15 6.90 -39.43
N LYS A 118 40.79 6.95 -40.60
CA LYS A 118 40.48 7.76 -41.79
C LYS A 118 39.93 9.19 -41.56
N SER A 119 40.82 10.17 -41.66
CA SER A 119 40.47 11.48 -42.25
C SER A 119 40.96 11.43 -43.70
N GLY A 120 40.02 11.29 -44.63
CA GLY A 120 40.21 11.57 -46.03
C GLY A 120 39.46 12.85 -46.36
N ARG A 121 40.20 13.87 -46.79
CA ARG A 121 39.92 14.83 -47.86
C ARG A 121 41.06 15.83 -47.89
#